data_AF-A0A355RLR1-F1
#
_entry.id   AF-A0A355RLR1-F1
#
_cell.length_a   1.000
_cell.length_b   1.000
_cell.length_c   1.000
_cell.angle_alpha   90.00
_cell.angle_beta   90.00
_cell.angle_gamma   90.00
#
_symmetry.space_group_name_H-M   'P 1'
#
loop_
_entity.id
_entity.type
_entity.pdbx_description
1 polymer ?
#
loop_
_entity_poly.entity_id
_entity_poly.type
_entity_poly.pdbx_seq_one_letter_code
_entity_poly.pdbx_strand_id
1 'polypeptide(L)'
;RRLFVVGFLKKRFFNKFTFPSKKPLQIYANYFLDNEVPLKYFLGKKGFKFVTTNHSRARINMDIIRTEKRNQQFNWNGDFVFVPASDLKINEEFLEKVYLDKYEGLLGAVRKMTPRECHRLMGFTDDFVICENDIEAYKQAGNSIVVNVISDIINSIVKTGVFKNEKN
;
A
#
# COMPACT_ATOMS: atom_id res chain seq x y z
N ARG A 1 11.93 8.23 -0.77
CA ARG A 1 11.38 9.47 -1.39
C ARG A 1 11.29 9.23 -2.89
N ARG A 2 10.15 9.50 -3.53
CA ARG A 2 9.98 9.37 -4.99
C ARG A 2 10.31 10.70 -5.67
N LEU A 3 10.98 10.67 -6.81
CA LEU A 3 11.34 11.84 -7.62
C LEU A 3 10.48 11.83 -8.88
N PHE A 4 9.82 12.96 -9.17
CA PHE A 4 9.06 13.16 -10.40
C PHE A 4 9.80 14.15 -11.29
N VAL A 5 10.03 13.78 -12.54
CA VAL A 5 10.67 14.64 -13.56
C VAL A 5 9.67 14.86 -14.67
N VAL A 6 9.39 16.12 -14.99
CA VAL A 6 8.47 16.52 -16.07
C VAL A 6 9.25 17.32 -17.09
N GLY A 7 9.29 16.84 -18.33
CA GLY A 7 9.97 17.49 -19.45
C GLY A 7 8.98 17.99 -20.50
N PHE A 8 9.26 19.15 -21.08
CA PHE A 8 8.51 19.71 -22.20
C PHE A 8 9.47 19.97 -23.36
N LEU A 9 9.08 19.59 -24.58
CA LEU A 9 9.88 19.85 -25.78
C LEU A 9 9.96 21.36 -26.08
N LYS A 10 8.82 22.07 -26.06
CA LYS A 10 8.77 23.52 -26.29
C LYS A 10 8.76 24.28 -24.96
N LYS A 11 9.76 25.15 -24.75
CA LYS A 11 9.94 25.96 -23.52
C LYS A 11 8.70 26.76 -23.10
N ARG A 12 7.88 27.21 -24.05
CA ARG A 12 6.63 27.94 -23.78
C ARG A 12 5.63 27.17 -22.91
N PHE A 13 5.62 25.84 -22.96
CA PHE A 13 4.74 25.01 -22.11
C PHE A 13 5.34 24.79 -20.73
N PHE A 14 6.67 24.62 -20.66
CA PHE A 14 7.39 24.56 -19.39
C PHE A 14 7.15 25.83 -18.55
N ASN A 15 7.21 27.01 -19.16
CA ASN A 15 6.95 28.28 -18.45
C ASN A 15 5.53 28.40 -17.87
N LYS A 16 4.58 27.58 -18.34
CA LYS A 16 3.20 27.51 -17.84
C LYS A 16 2.98 26.40 -16.81
N PHE A 17 3.96 25.51 -16.64
CA PHE A 17 3.82 24.35 -15.77
C PHE A 17 4.15 24.71 -14.33
N THR A 18 3.31 24.25 -13.41
CA THR A 18 3.56 24.26 -11.98
C THR A 18 3.18 22.89 -11.40
N PHE A 19 4.06 22.30 -10.59
CA PHE A 19 3.69 21.11 -9.85
C PHE A 19 2.47 21.38 -8.95
N PRO A 20 1.59 20.38 -8.75
CA PRO A 20 0.44 20.52 -7.87
C PRO A 20 0.88 20.86 -6.44
N SER A 21 0.10 21.71 -5.77
CA SER A 21 0.29 22.04 -4.36
C SER A 21 0.14 20.80 -3.48
N LYS A 22 0.88 20.76 -2.37
CA LYS A 22 0.75 19.69 -1.37
C LYS A 22 -0.66 19.71 -0.79
N LYS A 23 -1.26 18.52 -0.66
CA LYS A 23 -2.54 18.32 0.02
C LYS A 23 -2.28 17.66 1.38
N PRO A 24 -2.97 18.07 2.45
CA PRO A 24 -2.88 17.38 3.74
C PRO A 24 -3.39 15.94 3.59
N LEU A 25 -2.84 15.02 4.38
CA LEU A 25 -3.29 13.64 4.44
C LEU A 25 -4.66 13.59 5.14
N GLN A 26 -5.65 12.96 4.51
CA GLN A 26 -7.01 12.83 5.04
C GLN A 26 -7.42 11.37 5.30
N ILE A 27 -6.75 10.43 4.63
CA ILE A 27 -7.06 9.00 4.66
C ILE A 27 -5.79 8.26 5.06
N TYR A 28 -5.92 7.31 5.97
CA TYR A 28 -4.83 6.53 6.54
C TYR A 28 -4.90 5.07 6.13
N ALA A 29 -3.85 4.30 6.41
CA ALA A 29 -3.71 2.94 5.92
C ALA A 29 -4.86 2.00 6.35
N ASN A 30 -5.36 2.18 7.57
CA ASN A 30 -6.47 1.39 8.12
C ASN A 30 -7.77 1.48 7.30
N TYR A 31 -8.01 2.61 6.61
CA TYR A 31 -9.18 2.81 5.76
C TYR A 31 -9.25 1.81 4.60
N PHE A 32 -8.11 1.30 4.14
CA PHE A 32 -8.02 0.43 2.96
C PHE A 32 -8.08 -1.06 3.31
N LEU A 33 -8.17 -1.40 4.59
CA LEU A 33 -8.14 -2.77 5.07
C LEU A 33 -9.48 -3.49 4.83
N ASP A 34 -9.41 -4.77 4.49
CA ASP A 34 -10.55 -5.66 4.38
C ASP A 34 -11.05 -6.06 5.78
N ASN A 35 -12.37 -6.17 5.92
CA ASN A 35 -13.02 -6.68 7.14
C ASN A 35 -12.78 -8.19 7.30
N GLU A 36 -12.76 -8.94 6.20
CA GLU A 36 -12.52 -10.38 6.20
C GLU A 36 -11.30 -10.71 5.34
N VAL A 37 -10.34 -11.41 5.93
CA VAL A 37 -9.05 -11.72 5.28
C VAL A 37 -8.79 -13.22 5.27
N PRO A 38 -8.41 -13.80 4.12
CA PRO A 38 -8.03 -15.21 4.04
C PRO A 38 -6.89 -15.59 5.00
N LEU A 39 -7.00 -16.78 5.62
CA LEU A 39 -6.03 -17.28 6.61
C LEU A 39 -4.58 -17.29 6.11
N LYS A 40 -4.37 -17.47 4.79
CA LYS A 40 -3.03 -17.48 4.17
C LYS A 40 -2.22 -16.18 4.37
N TYR A 41 -2.87 -15.06 4.71
CA TYR A 41 -2.20 -13.79 4.96
C TYR A 41 -1.78 -13.60 6.43
N PHE A 42 -2.29 -14.41 7.34
CA PHE A 42 -1.90 -14.41 8.74
C PHE A 42 -0.54 -15.08 8.95
N LEU A 43 0.18 -14.65 9.99
CA LEU A 43 1.51 -15.13 10.29
C LEU A 43 1.45 -16.33 11.25
N GLY A 44 2.27 -17.34 10.96
CA GLY A 44 2.62 -18.37 11.93
C GLY A 44 3.59 -17.85 13.00
N LYS A 45 3.88 -18.70 13.99
CA LYS A 45 4.66 -18.36 15.20
C LYS A 45 5.98 -17.64 14.93
N LYS A 46 6.76 -18.13 13.96
CA LYS A 46 8.06 -17.54 13.61
C LYS A 46 7.92 -16.12 13.05
N GLY A 47 6.93 -15.91 12.18
CA GLY A 47 6.64 -14.61 11.59
C GLY A 47 6.14 -13.63 12.63
N PHE A 48 5.15 -14.02 13.44
CA PHE A 48 4.62 -13.22 14.53
C PHE A 48 5.74 -12.71 15.44
N LYS A 49 6.56 -13.63 15.99
CA LYS A 49 7.66 -13.27 16.88
C LYS A 49 8.67 -12.34 16.22
N PHE A 50 8.93 -12.53 14.93
CA PHE A 50 9.86 -11.67 14.21
C PHE A 50 9.32 -10.24 14.10
N VAL A 51 8.08 -10.08 13.62
CA VAL A 51 7.51 -8.75 13.35
C VAL A 51 7.22 -7.96 14.62
N THR A 52 6.93 -8.63 15.73
CA THR A 52 6.67 -7.97 17.03
C THR A 52 7.94 -7.58 17.79
N THR A 53 9.11 -8.09 17.40
CA THR A 53 10.39 -7.80 18.09
C THR A 53 11.38 -7.01 17.22
N ASN A 54 11.26 -7.05 15.89
CA ASN A 54 12.22 -6.43 14.96
C ASN A 54 11.69 -5.11 14.38
N HIS A 55 11.48 -4.10 15.23
CA HIS A 55 10.84 -2.83 14.84
C HIS A 55 11.57 -2.02 13.75
N SER A 56 12.88 -2.25 13.56
CA SER A 56 13.63 -1.64 12.45
C SER A 56 13.17 -2.15 11.08
N ARG A 57 12.76 -3.43 11.01
CA ARG A 57 12.36 -4.12 9.79
C ARG A 57 10.86 -4.20 9.63
N ALA A 58 10.12 -4.49 10.69
CA ALA A 58 8.68 -4.63 10.68
C ALA A 58 8.03 -3.58 11.58
N ARG A 59 6.89 -3.04 11.16
CA ARG A 59 6.04 -2.18 11.99
C ARG A 59 4.62 -2.71 11.92
N ILE A 60 3.83 -2.44 12.94
CA ILE A 60 2.47 -2.95 13.07
C ILE A 60 1.54 -1.75 13.22
N ASN A 61 0.39 -1.78 12.54
CA ASN A 61 -0.69 -0.79 12.65
C ASN A 61 -0.24 0.66 12.38
N MET A 62 0.59 0.87 11.35
CA MET A 62 1.05 2.21 10.98
C MET A 62 0.01 2.96 10.14
N ASP A 63 -0.33 4.18 10.53
CA ASP A 63 -1.19 5.09 9.76
C ASP A 63 -0.63 5.42 8.37
N ILE A 64 0.70 5.51 8.27
CA ILE A 64 1.44 5.79 7.05
C ILE A 64 2.42 4.64 6.76
N ILE A 65 2.11 3.90 5.70
CA ILE A 65 2.89 2.74 5.24
C ILE A 65 4.20 3.21 4.60
N ARG A 66 5.25 2.42 4.77
CA ARG A 66 6.54 2.65 4.08
C ARG A 66 6.37 2.38 2.58
N THR A 67 7.29 2.92 1.79
CA THR A 67 7.36 2.51 0.38
C THR A 67 7.60 1.01 0.30
N GLU A 68 6.64 0.30 -0.28
CA GLU A 68 6.72 -1.15 -0.45
C GLU A 68 7.95 -1.50 -1.28
N LYS A 69 8.90 -2.20 -0.67
CA LYS A 69 10.01 -2.81 -1.40
C LYS A 69 9.48 -4.05 -2.11
N ARG A 70 10.00 -4.33 -3.30
CA ARG A 70 9.66 -5.49 -4.15
C ARG A 70 9.39 -6.82 -3.42
N ASN A 71 10.11 -7.10 -2.32
CA ASN A 71 9.99 -8.34 -1.55
C ASN A 71 9.61 -8.14 -0.07
N GLN A 72 9.09 -6.96 0.32
CA GLN A 72 9.01 -6.59 1.74
C GLN A 72 8.23 -7.62 2.56
N GLN A 73 7.04 -8.00 2.09
CA GLN A 73 6.13 -8.87 2.83
C GLN A 73 6.60 -10.34 2.93
N PHE A 74 7.51 -10.78 2.05
CA PHE A 74 8.07 -12.14 2.07
C PHE A 74 9.18 -12.34 3.10
N ASN A 75 9.94 -11.28 3.40
CA ASN A 75 11.06 -11.32 4.35
C ASN A 75 10.70 -10.65 5.69
N TRP A 76 9.41 -10.65 6.03
CA TRP A 76 8.83 -9.99 7.21
C TRP A 76 9.34 -8.57 7.42
N ASN A 77 9.40 -7.82 6.33
CA ASN A 77 9.83 -6.42 6.32
C ASN A 77 8.63 -5.58 5.87
N GLY A 78 8.49 -4.39 6.42
CA GLY A 78 7.40 -3.48 6.07
C GLY A 78 6.38 -3.37 7.17
N ASP A 79 5.12 -3.27 6.77
CA ASP A 79 4.03 -2.90 7.64
C ASP A 79 3.02 -4.05 7.68
N PHE A 80 2.58 -4.35 8.90
CA PHE A 80 1.70 -5.48 9.21
C PHE A 80 0.49 -4.97 9.97
N VAL A 81 -0.56 -5.79 10.00
CA VAL A 81 -1.79 -5.49 10.72
C VAL A 81 -1.91 -6.46 11.88
N PHE A 82 -2.08 -5.95 13.09
CA PHE A 82 -2.50 -6.74 14.24
C PHE A 82 -4.03 -6.72 14.33
N VAL A 83 -4.61 -7.91 14.44
CA VAL A 83 -6.05 -8.12 14.56
C VAL A 83 -6.33 -8.72 15.95
N PRO A 84 -7.06 -8.01 16.83
CA PRO A 84 -7.46 -8.55 18.13
C PRO A 84 -8.22 -9.86 18.01
N ALA A 85 -8.05 -10.77 18.97
CA ALA A 85 -8.78 -12.04 19.01
C ALA A 85 -10.30 -11.86 19.05
N SER A 86 -10.81 -10.74 19.58
CA SER A 86 -12.23 -10.39 19.57
C SER A 86 -12.81 -10.22 18.17
N ASP A 87 -11.97 -9.85 17.20
CA ASP A 87 -12.37 -9.50 15.84
C ASP A 87 -12.13 -10.68 14.88
N LEU A 88 -11.64 -11.81 15.41
CA LEU A 88 -11.29 -13.00 14.65
C LEU A 88 -12.35 -14.09 14.83
N LYS A 89 -12.76 -14.68 13.71
CA LYS A 89 -13.56 -15.92 13.69
C LYS A 89 -12.62 -17.11 13.92
N ILE A 90 -12.35 -17.42 15.19
CA ILE A 90 -11.43 -18.49 15.58
C ILE A 90 -12.16 -19.85 15.52
N ASN A 91 -11.64 -20.76 14.72
CA ASN A 91 -12.07 -22.16 14.62
C ASN A 91 -10.83 -23.08 14.56
N GLU A 92 -11.03 -24.40 14.42
CA GLU A 92 -9.91 -25.36 14.37
C GLU A 92 -8.95 -25.07 13.21
N GLU A 93 -9.47 -24.83 12.00
CA GLU A 93 -8.65 -24.49 10.83
C GLU A 93 -7.80 -23.22 11.05
N PHE A 94 -8.37 -22.21 11.72
CA PHE A 94 -7.67 -20.99 12.08
C PHE A 94 -6.47 -21.31 12.99
N LEU A 95 -6.68 -22.09 14.04
CA LEU A 95 -5.66 -22.42 15.02
C LEU A 95 -4.53 -23.30 14.46
N GLU A 96 -4.81 -24.08 13.41
CA GLU A 96 -3.78 -24.84 12.69
C GLU A 96 -2.83 -23.95 11.89
N LYS A 97 -3.33 -22.85 11.33
CA LYS A 97 -2.60 -22.00 10.37
C LYS A 97 -2.06 -20.71 10.98
N VAL A 98 -2.71 -20.20 12.02
CA VAL A 98 -2.48 -18.85 12.56
C VAL A 98 -1.99 -18.93 13.99
N TYR A 99 -0.98 -18.12 14.30
CA TYR A 99 -0.47 -18.01 15.65
C TYR A 99 -1.11 -16.83 16.39
N LEU A 100 -1.72 -17.14 17.54
CA LEU A 100 -2.26 -16.18 18.48
C LEU A 100 -1.29 -15.97 19.64
N ASP A 101 -1.00 -14.72 19.95
CA ASP A 101 -0.20 -14.35 21.12
C ASP A 101 -0.50 -12.89 21.51
N LYS A 102 0.06 -12.46 22.63
CA LYS A 102 -0.08 -11.08 23.09
C LYS A 102 0.84 -10.14 22.31
N TYR A 103 0.27 -9.04 21.83
CA TYR A 103 1.00 -7.87 21.33
C TYR A 103 0.43 -6.63 22.03
N GLU A 104 1.30 -5.83 22.64
CA GLU A 104 0.91 -4.64 23.41
C GLU A 104 -0.20 -4.90 24.46
N GLY A 105 -0.16 -6.09 25.08
CA GLY A 105 -1.10 -6.51 26.12
C GLY A 105 -2.40 -7.15 25.63
N LEU A 106 -2.68 -7.09 24.32
CA LEU A 106 -3.89 -7.67 23.71
C LEU A 106 -3.57 -9.00 23.03
N LEU A 107 -4.43 -10.01 23.24
CA LEU A 107 -4.35 -11.28 22.51
C LEU A 107 -4.87 -11.07 21.09
N GLY A 108 -4.13 -11.55 20.09
CA GLY A 108 -4.56 -11.49 18.70
C GLY A 108 -3.57 -12.13 17.75
N ALA A 109 -3.79 -11.91 16.46
CA ALA A 109 -2.93 -12.39 15.39
C ALA A 109 -2.31 -11.23 14.62
N VAL A 110 -1.18 -11.47 13.97
CA VAL A 110 -0.60 -10.52 13.01
C VAL A 110 -0.75 -11.07 11.61
N ARG A 111 -1.08 -10.21 10.66
CA ARG A 111 -1.19 -10.52 9.24
C ARG A 111 -0.44 -9.54 8.36
N LYS A 112 -0.16 -9.99 7.14
CA LYS A 112 0.20 -9.12 6.02
C LYS A 112 -1.02 -8.34 5.54
N MET A 113 -0.77 -7.22 4.86
CA MET A 113 -1.80 -6.62 4.02
C MET A 113 -2.08 -7.53 2.81
N THR A 114 -3.31 -7.63 2.35
CA THR A 114 -3.65 -8.39 1.14
C THR A 114 -3.16 -7.64 -0.10
N PRO A 115 -2.94 -8.32 -1.24
CA PRO A 115 -2.58 -7.63 -2.47
C PRO A 115 -3.62 -6.57 -2.87
N ARG A 116 -4.91 -6.82 -2.62
CA ARG A 116 -5.97 -5.84 -2.89
C ARG A 116 -5.84 -4.61 -1.99
N GLU A 117 -5.64 -4.77 -0.68
CA GLU A 117 -5.41 -3.66 0.24
C GLU A 117 -4.21 -2.80 -0.20
N CYS A 118 -3.11 -3.44 -0.63
CA CYS A 118 -1.93 -2.76 -1.19
C CYS A 118 -2.26 -1.97 -2.47
N HIS A 119 -3.09 -2.50 -3.37
CA HIS A 119 -3.50 -1.77 -4.58
C HIS A 119 -4.44 -0.60 -4.24
N ARG A 120 -5.35 -0.76 -3.27
CA ARG A 120 -6.19 0.35 -2.79
C ARG A 120 -5.36 1.49 -2.21
N LEU A 121 -4.32 1.17 -1.42
CA LEU A 121 -3.33 2.15 -0.94
C LEU A 121 -2.66 2.93 -2.08
N MET A 122 -2.43 2.27 -3.21
CA MET A 122 -1.87 2.90 -4.41
C MET A 122 -2.91 3.68 -5.23
N GLY A 123 -4.17 3.72 -4.78
CA GLY A 123 -5.26 4.46 -5.41
C GLY A 123 -5.96 3.71 -6.55
N PHE A 124 -5.74 2.40 -6.67
CA PHE A 124 -6.52 1.58 -7.59
C PHE A 124 -7.89 1.26 -7.00
N THR A 125 -8.89 1.22 -7.87
CA THR A 125 -10.27 0.83 -7.56
C THR A 125 -10.40 -0.70 -7.46
N ASP A 126 -11.50 -1.19 -6.91
CA ASP A 126 -11.71 -2.63 -6.69
C ASP A 126 -12.01 -3.41 -7.97
N ASP A 127 -12.52 -2.73 -9.00
CA ASP A 127 -12.70 -3.27 -10.36
C ASP A 127 -11.39 -3.38 -11.14
N PHE A 128 -10.30 -2.76 -10.67
CA PHE A 128 -8.98 -2.94 -11.28
C PHE A 128 -8.53 -4.40 -11.11
N VAL A 129 -8.36 -5.11 -12.22
CA VAL A 129 -7.91 -6.51 -12.23
C VAL A 129 -6.45 -6.59 -11.79
N ILE A 130 -6.18 -7.32 -10.70
CA ILE A 130 -4.82 -7.57 -10.19
C ILE A 130 -4.38 -8.98 -10.55
N CYS A 131 -3.07 -9.20 -10.59
CA CYS A 131 -2.52 -10.54 -10.78
C CYS A 131 -3.00 -11.48 -9.67
N GLU A 132 -3.42 -12.70 -10.01
CA GLU A 132 -3.83 -13.71 -9.04
C GLU A 132 -2.66 -14.24 -8.20
N ASN A 133 -1.44 -14.15 -8.74
CA ASN A 133 -0.23 -14.53 -8.02
C ASN A 133 0.14 -13.43 -7.02
N ASP A 134 0.01 -13.73 -5.73
CA ASP A 134 0.31 -12.78 -4.65
C ASP A 134 1.71 -12.14 -4.78
N ILE A 135 2.75 -12.91 -5.18
CA ILE A 135 4.13 -12.40 -5.31
C ILE A 135 4.21 -11.30 -6.36
N GLU A 136 3.65 -11.54 -7.54
CA GLU A 136 3.66 -10.56 -8.61
C GLU A 136 2.71 -9.40 -8.31
N ALA A 137 1.57 -9.64 -7.67
CA ALA A 137 0.64 -8.59 -7.27
C ALA A 137 1.27 -7.61 -6.26
N TYR A 138 1.93 -8.10 -5.20
CA TYR A 138 2.65 -7.21 -4.27
C TYR A 138 3.76 -6.42 -4.97
N LYS A 139 4.49 -7.07 -5.88
CA LYS A 139 5.55 -6.42 -6.65
C LYS A 139 5.00 -5.35 -7.59
N GLN A 140 3.83 -5.57 -8.19
CA GLN A 140 3.15 -4.58 -9.03
C GLN A 140 2.68 -3.39 -8.18
N ALA A 141 2.03 -3.63 -7.04
CA ALA A 141 1.61 -2.58 -6.12
C ALA A 141 2.81 -1.72 -5.67
N GLY A 142 3.88 -2.34 -5.15
CA GLY A 142 5.02 -1.59 -4.61
C GLY A 142 5.83 -0.81 -5.64
N ASN A 143 5.92 -1.31 -6.88
CA ASN A 143 6.57 -0.60 -7.99
C ASN A 143 5.64 0.40 -8.70
N SER A 144 4.34 0.38 -8.42
CA SER A 144 3.37 1.29 -9.02
C SER A 144 3.54 2.72 -8.53
N ILE A 145 2.84 3.66 -9.16
CA ILE A 145 2.73 5.07 -8.77
C ILE A 145 1.33 5.31 -8.22
N VAL A 146 1.23 6.08 -7.12
CA VAL A 146 -0.06 6.40 -6.52
C VAL A 146 -0.92 7.17 -7.53
N VAL A 147 -2.09 6.62 -7.87
CA VAL A 147 -2.97 7.10 -8.95
C VAL A 147 -3.33 8.58 -8.77
N ASN A 148 -3.67 8.98 -7.54
CA ASN A 148 -4.05 10.37 -7.25
C ASN A 148 -2.89 11.35 -7.50
N VAL A 149 -1.66 10.97 -7.16
CA VAL A 149 -0.47 11.82 -7.34
C VAL A 149 -0.17 12.00 -8.83
N ILE A 150 -0.19 10.91 -9.61
CA ILE A 150 0.07 11.01 -11.05
C ILE A 150 -1.05 11.76 -11.77
N SER A 151 -2.31 11.56 -11.36
CA SER A 151 -3.46 12.30 -11.92
C SER A 151 -3.31 13.81 -11.71
N ASP A 152 -2.95 14.25 -10.50
CA ASP A 152 -2.70 15.68 -10.24
C ASP A 152 -1.55 16.24 -11.09
N ILE A 153 -0.46 15.49 -11.25
CA ILE A 153 0.68 15.91 -12.10
C ILE A 153 0.25 16.00 -13.57
N ILE A 154 -0.46 15.01 -14.09
CA ILE A 154 -0.97 14.99 -15.46
C ILE A 154 -1.93 16.16 -15.68
N ASN A 155 -2.83 16.46 -14.74
CA ASN A 155 -3.72 17.60 -14.82
C ASN A 155 -2.94 18.92 -14.91
N SER A 156 -1.85 19.08 -14.15
CA SER A 156 -0.94 20.23 -14.30
C SER A 156 -0.27 20.29 -15.67
N ILE A 157 0.12 19.16 -16.26
CA ILE A 157 0.68 19.10 -17.62
C ILE A 157 -0.38 19.50 -18.65
N VAL A 158 -1.59 18.96 -18.57
CA VAL A 158 -2.70 19.26 -19.50
C VAL A 158 -3.05 20.75 -19.46
N LYS A 159 -3.06 21.37 -18.27
CA LYS A 159 -3.33 22.81 -18.09
C LYS A 159 -2.36 23.72 -18.86
N THR A 160 -1.15 23.26 -19.16
CA THR A 160 -0.20 24.04 -19.99
C THR A 160 -0.68 24.25 -21.43
N GLY A 161 -1.64 23.43 -21.88
CA GLY A 161 -2.14 23.41 -23.25
C GLY A 161 -1.24 22.64 -24.22
N VAL A 162 -0.25 21.87 -23.74
CA VAL A 162 0.68 21.11 -24.59
C VAL A 162 -0.01 20.12 -25.53
N PHE A 163 -1.18 19.62 -25.16
CA PHE A 163 -1.98 18.68 -25.96
C PHE A 163 -3.08 19.35 -26.81
N LYS A 164 -3.23 20.67 -26.75
CA LYS A 164 -4.16 21.37 -27.65
C LYS A 164 -3.52 21.43 -29.02
N ASN A 165 -4.17 20.84 -30.03
CA ASN A 165 -3.73 20.95 -31.42
C ASN A 165 -3.59 22.43 -31.78
N GLU A 166 -2.40 22.85 -32.18
CA GLU A 166 -2.26 24.08 -32.94
C GLU A 166 -3.06 23.84 -34.22
N LYS A 167 -4.19 24.53 -34.39
CA LYS A 167 -4.79 24.61 -35.73
C LYS A 167 -3.68 25.19 -36.61
N ASN A 168 -3.19 24.36 -37.53
CA ASN A 168 -2.31 24.79 -38.62
C ASN A 168 -3.02 25.89 -39.42
#